data_AF-A0A4Y6UT96-F1
#
_entry.id   AF-A0A4Y6UT96-F1
#
_cell.length_a   1.000
_cell.length_b   1.000
_cell.length_c   1.000
_cell.angle_alpha   90.00
_cell.angle_beta   90.00
_cell.angle_gamma   90.00
#
_symmetry.space_group_name_H-M   'P 1'
#
loop_
_entity.id
_entity.type
_entity.pdbx_description
1 polymer ?
#
loop_
_entity_poly.entity_id
_entity_poly.type
_entity_poly.pdbx_seq_one_letter_code
_entity_poly.pdbx_strand_id
1 'polypeptide(L)'
;MSDLFKKALSLGIGLTVASKEKVEKTVEELVKKGEIAPSESKAVVNKLIERGEEERSTIKNMVQDQVRRVLQELDVPSGSDVVSLEQRIAVLEQRVAQLEGGKPAVTADPAAETNNYRTGAPGETTAE
;
A
#
# COMPACT_ATOMS: atom_id res chain seq x y z
N MET A 1 20.23 -15.79 -5.20
CA MET A 1 19.11 -15.21 -4.41
C MET A 1 18.36 -14.13 -5.19
N SER A 2 19.04 -13.14 -5.81
CA SER A 2 18.42 -12.08 -6.61
C SER A 2 17.57 -12.56 -7.80
N ASP A 3 17.98 -13.64 -8.47
CA ASP A 3 17.23 -14.19 -9.62
C ASP A 3 15.90 -14.83 -9.24
N LEU A 4 15.77 -15.39 -8.03
CA LEU A 4 14.50 -15.93 -7.52
C LEU A 4 13.50 -14.79 -7.25
N PHE A 5 13.97 -13.69 -6.66
CA PHE A 5 13.13 -12.51 -6.44
C PHE A 5 12.70 -11.86 -7.74
N LYS A 6 13.61 -11.70 -8.70
CA LYS A 6 13.28 -11.21 -10.06
C LYS A 6 12.28 -12.12 -10.75
N LYS A 7 12.50 -13.44 -10.73
CA LYS A 7 11.56 -14.41 -11.31
C LYS A 7 10.20 -14.38 -10.62
N ALA A 8 10.16 -14.27 -9.29
CA ALA A 8 8.92 -14.14 -8.54
C ALA A 8 8.17 -12.85 -8.86
N LEU A 9 8.88 -11.73 -9.03
CA LEU A 9 8.30 -10.47 -9.49
C LEU A 9 7.78 -10.57 -10.93
N SER A 10 8.56 -11.13 -11.86
CA SER A 10 8.14 -11.32 -13.25
C SER A 10 6.94 -12.24 -13.38
N LEU A 11 6.88 -13.32 -12.57
CA LEU A 11 5.71 -14.19 -12.49
C LEU A 11 4.51 -13.49 -11.85
N GLY A 12 4.73 -12.72 -10.77
CA GLY A 12 3.68 -11.99 -10.07
C GLY A 12 3.05 -10.91 -10.95
N ILE A 13 3.86 -10.17 -11.70
CA ILE A 13 3.37 -9.21 -12.70
C ILE A 13 2.66 -9.97 -13.84
N GLY A 14 3.14 -11.14 -14.26
CA GLY A 14 2.49 -11.95 -15.28
C GLY A 14 1.13 -12.54 -14.88
N LEU A 15 0.97 -13.01 -13.64
CA LEU A 15 -0.28 -13.59 -13.13
C LEU A 15 -1.37 -12.55 -12.88
N THR A 16 -1.01 -11.31 -12.56
CA THR A 16 -1.99 -10.24 -12.33
C THR A 16 -2.63 -9.71 -13.62
N VAL A 17 -2.09 -10.05 -14.79
CA VAL A 17 -2.58 -9.62 -16.12
C VAL A 17 -3.71 -10.52 -16.66
N ALA A 18 -4.25 -11.43 -15.86
CA ALA A 18 -5.51 -12.11 -16.18
C ALA A 18 -6.68 -11.14 -16.04
N SER A 19 -6.90 -10.28 -17.03
CA SER A 19 -8.07 -9.40 -17.10
C SER A 19 -9.33 -10.20 -17.47
N LYS A 20 -10.50 -9.67 -17.10
CA LYS A 20 -11.80 -10.22 -17.52
C LYS A 20 -11.87 -10.48 -19.03
N GLU A 21 -11.38 -9.54 -19.82
CA GLU A 21 -11.32 -9.63 -21.28
C GLU A 21 -10.42 -10.78 -21.77
N LYS A 22 -9.30 -11.02 -21.09
CA LYS A 22 -8.42 -12.16 -21.39
C LYS A 22 -9.13 -13.48 -21.12
N VAL A 23 -9.81 -13.59 -19.97
CA VAL A 23 -10.58 -14.78 -19.57
C VAL A 23 -11.69 -15.06 -20.57
N GLU A 24 -12.49 -14.04 -20.91
CA GLU A 24 -13.55 -14.13 -21.93
C GLU A 24 -13.01 -14.66 -23.26
N LYS A 25 -11.90 -14.10 -23.75
CA LYS A 25 -11.29 -14.52 -25.02
C LYS A 25 -10.84 -15.99 -24.98
N THR A 26 -10.19 -16.43 -23.91
CA THR A 26 -9.81 -17.85 -23.74
C THR A 26 -11.01 -18.77 -23.71
N VAL A 27 -12.07 -18.42 -22.98
CA VAL A 27 -13.29 -19.24 -22.95
C VAL A 27 -13.97 -19.27 -24.31
N GLU A 28 -13.98 -18.16 -25.05
CA GLU A 28 -14.52 -18.11 -26.41
C GLU A 28 -13.72 -18.99 -27.39
N GLU A 29 -12.40 -19.06 -27.25
CA GLU A 29 -11.58 -20.00 -28.02
C GLU A 29 -11.90 -21.46 -27.70
N LEU A 30 -12.19 -21.79 -26.44
CA LEU A 30 -12.62 -23.14 -26.03
C LEU A 30 -14.00 -23.48 -26.59
N VAL A 31 -14.91 -22.50 -26.68
CA VAL A 31 -16.21 -22.68 -27.34
C VAL A 31 -16.02 -22.96 -28.83
N LYS A 32 -15.13 -22.20 -29.51
CA LYS A 32 -14.82 -22.40 -30.94
C LYS A 32 -14.22 -23.78 -31.23
N LYS A 33 -13.45 -24.33 -30.28
CA LYS A 33 -12.90 -25.68 -30.34
C LYS A 33 -13.92 -26.77 -30.02
N GLY A 34 -15.13 -26.40 -29.57
CA GLY A 34 -16.18 -27.33 -29.16
C GLY A 34 -15.96 -27.92 -27.76
N GLU A 35 -15.00 -27.42 -27.00
CA GLU A 35 -14.70 -27.88 -25.64
C GLU A 35 -15.70 -27.35 -24.59
N ILE A 36 -16.35 -26.22 -24.89
CA ILE A 36 -17.38 -25.61 -24.04
C ILE A 36 -18.62 -25.30 -24.88
N ALA A 37 -19.80 -25.61 -24.35
CA ALA A 37 -21.05 -25.25 -25.01
C ALA A 37 -21.23 -23.72 -25.03
N PRO A 38 -21.69 -23.11 -26.15
CA PRO A 38 -21.91 -21.66 -26.21
C PRO A 38 -22.85 -21.14 -25.12
N SER A 39 -23.85 -21.94 -24.74
CA SER A 39 -24.80 -21.65 -23.66
C SER A 39 -24.15 -21.56 -22.28
N GLU A 40 -23.02 -22.23 -22.06
CA GLU A 40 -22.34 -22.33 -20.76
C GLU A 40 -21.16 -21.38 -20.63
N SER A 41 -20.68 -20.83 -21.75
CA SER A 41 -19.52 -19.94 -21.83
C SER A 41 -19.52 -18.81 -20.80
N LYS A 42 -20.64 -18.08 -20.67
CA LYS A 42 -20.80 -16.98 -19.70
C LYS A 42 -20.72 -17.45 -18.25
N ALA A 43 -21.30 -18.61 -17.94
CA ALA A 43 -21.27 -19.16 -16.59
C ALA A 43 -19.84 -19.56 -16.19
N VAL A 44 -19.08 -20.14 -17.13
CA VAL A 44 -17.68 -20.48 -16.93
C VAL A 44 -16.83 -19.22 -16.69
N VAL A 45 -16.99 -18.19 -17.53
CA VAL A 45 -16.28 -16.91 -17.36
C VAL A 45 -16.55 -16.32 -15.97
N ASN A 46 -17.82 -16.20 -15.59
CA ASN A 46 -18.19 -15.62 -14.30
C ASN A 46 -17.60 -16.41 -13.12
N LYS A 47 -17.67 -17.74 -13.18
CA LYS A 47 -17.11 -18.62 -12.15
C LYS A 47 -15.58 -18.47 -12.02
N LEU A 48 -14.87 -18.32 -13.14
CA LEU A 48 -13.42 -18.11 -13.15
C LEU A 48 -13.05 -16.77 -12.53
N ILE A 49 -13.80 -15.71 -12.84
CA ILE A 49 -13.57 -14.37 -12.29
C ILE A 49 -13.83 -14.37 -10.78
N GLU A 50 -15.00 -14.85 -10.35
CA GLU A 50 -15.40 -14.87 -8.94
C GLU A 50 -14.40 -15.67 -8.08
N ARG A 51 -14.03 -16.86 -8.54
CA ARG A 51 -13.01 -17.68 -7.87
C ARG A 51 -11.65 -16.99 -7.85
N GLY A 52 -11.25 -16.36 -8.96
CA GLY A 52 -10.00 -15.61 -9.03
C GLY A 52 -9.95 -14.43 -8.06
N GLU A 53 -11.05 -13.73 -7.86
CA GLU A 53 -11.17 -12.64 -6.90
C GLU A 53 -11.05 -13.14 -5.44
N GLU A 54 -11.69 -14.25 -5.11
CA GLU A 54 -11.62 -14.89 -3.79
C GLU A 54 -10.20 -15.38 -3.47
N GLU A 55 -9.55 -16.08 -4.41
CA GLU A 55 -8.18 -16.55 -4.26
C GLU A 55 -7.20 -15.38 -4.15
N ARG A 56 -7.40 -14.31 -4.93
CA ARG A 56 -6.58 -13.09 -4.87
C ARG A 56 -6.70 -12.38 -3.51
N SER A 57 -7.90 -12.32 -2.94
CA SER A 57 -8.14 -11.76 -1.61
C SER A 57 -7.39 -12.55 -0.54
N THR A 58 -7.47 -13.88 -0.59
CA THR A 58 -6.78 -14.78 0.34
C THR A 58 -5.26 -14.59 0.28
N ILE A 59 -4.69 -14.57 -0.92
CA ILE A 59 -3.25 -14.34 -1.12
C ILE A 59 -2.84 -12.95 -0.62
N LYS A 60 -3.64 -11.91 -0.90
CA LYS A 60 -3.38 -10.55 -0.42
C LYS A 60 -3.31 -10.50 1.11
N ASN A 61 -4.26 -11.13 1.80
CA ASN A 61 -4.28 -11.17 3.25
C ASN A 61 -3.06 -11.91 3.82
N MET A 62 -2.71 -13.07 3.25
CA MET A 62 -1.51 -13.80 3.65
C MET A 62 -0.23 -12.96 3.51
N VAL A 63 -0.09 -12.25 2.39
CA VAL A 63 1.07 -11.39 2.15
C VAL A 63 1.08 -10.21 3.13
N GLN A 64 -0.06 -9.55 3.35
CA GLN A 64 -0.17 -8.45 4.32
C GLN A 64 0.19 -8.90 5.74
N ASP A 65 -0.31 -10.06 6.17
CA ASP A 65 0.01 -10.62 7.48
C ASP A 65 1.48 -10.97 7.61
N GLN A 66 2.09 -11.53 6.56
CA GLN A 66 3.51 -11.87 6.57
C GLN A 66 4.38 -10.61 6.62
N VAL A 67 4.05 -9.59 5.85
CA VAL A 67 4.75 -8.29 5.88
C VAL A 67 4.59 -7.66 7.27
N ARG A 68 3.39 -7.67 7.84
CA ARG A 68 3.14 -7.13 9.17
C ARG A 68 3.97 -7.83 10.25
N ARG A 69 4.06 -9.16 10.21
CA ARG A 69 4.92 -9.95 11.12
C ARG A 69 6.38 -9.55 11.01
N VAL A 70 6.91 -9.46 9.79
CA VAL A 70 8.30 -9.06 9.55
C VAL A 70 8.57 -7.64 10.06
N LEU A 71 7.66 -6.70 9.82
CA LEU A 71 7.79 -5.32 10.33
C LEU A 71 7.79 -5.28 11.86
N GLN A 72 6.96 -6.09 12.51
CA GLN A 72 6.95 -6.22 13.97
C GLN A 72 8.24 -6.85 14.51
N GLU A 73 8.79 -7.86 13.85
CA GLU A 73 10.08 -8.47 14.22
C GLU A 73 11.26 -7.50 14.08
N LEU A 74 11.18 -6.57 13.12
CA LEU A 74 12.16 -5.51 12.92
C LEU A 74 11.92 -4.29 13.83
N ASP A 75 10.99 -4.39 14.78
CA ASP A 75 10.61 -3.33 15.73
C ASP A 75 10.17 -2.03 15.04
N VAL A 76 9.59 -2.15 13.84
CA VAL A 76 9.06 -1.01 13.09
C VAL A 76 7.70 -0.64 13.68
N PRO A 77 7.55 0.56 14.28
CA PRO A 77 6.29 0.97 14.85
C PRO A 77 5.22 1.13 13.77
N SER A 78 4.02 0.66 14.07
CA SER A 78 2.87 0.90 13.19
C SER A 78 2.41 2.36 13.29
N GLY A 79 1.70 2.85 12.28
CA GLY A 79 1.11 4.19 12.34
C GLY A 79 0.18 4.39 13.55
N SER A 80 -0.50 3.34 14.01
CA SER A 80 -1.31 3.39 15.23
C SER A 80 -0.48 3.58 16.50
N ASP A 81 0.75 3.04 16.53
CA ASP A 81 1.63 3.22 17.69
C ASP A 81 2.10 4.68 17.78
N VAL A 82 2.38 5.31 16.64
CA VAL A 82 2.72 6.73 16.55
C VAL A 82 1.57 7.60 17.06
N VAL A 83 0.35 7.37 16.57
CA VAL A 83 -0.85 8.13 17.01
C VAL A 83 -1.10 7.95 18.52
N SER A 84 -0.92 6.73 19.04
CA SER A 84 -1.04 6.46 20.48
C SER A 84 0.00 7.23 21.30
N LEU A 85 1.24 7.32 20.81
CA LEU A 85 2.29 8.11 21.44
C LEU A 85 1.99 9.61 21.38
N GLU A 86 1.53 10.14 20.25
CA GLU A 86 1.12 11.54 20.09
C GLU A 86 0.01 11.92 21.08
N GLN A 87 -1.02 11.07 21.24
CA GLN A 87 -2.08 11.30 22.22
C GLN A 87 -1.56 11.31 23.65
N ARG A 88 -0.66 10.37 23.98
CA ARG A 88 -0.04 10.32 25.32
C ARG A 88 0.82 11.56 25.57
N ILE A 89 1.56 12.02 24.57
CA ILE A 89 2.36 13.26 24.65
C ILE A 89 1.44 14.45 24.90
N ALA A 90 0.36 14.62 24.12
CA ALA A 90 -0.59 15.73 24.31
C ALA A 90 -1.20 15.75 25.73
N VAL A 91 -1.57 14.58 26.27
CA VAL A 91 -2.08 14.48 27.65
C VAL A 91 -1.01 14.84 28.68
N LEU A 92 0.24 14.42 28.47
CA LEU A 92 1.35 14.75 29.35
C LEU A 92 1.67 16.24 29.30
N GLU A 93 1.72 16.84 28.11
CA GLU A 93 1.89 18.29 27.92
C GLU A 93 0.80 19.08 28.65
N GLN A 94 -0.46 18.66 28.52
CA GLN A 94 -1.57 19.31 29.22
C GLN A 94 -1.44 19.19 30.75
N ARG A 95 -0.95 18.04 31.26
CA ARG A 95 -0.72 17.84 32.70
C ARG A 95 0.46 18.67 33.19
N VAL A 96 1.55 18.75 32.44
CA VAL A 96 2.70 19.59 32.74
C VAL A 96 2.26 21.06 32.80
N ALA A 97 1.52 21.54 31.80
CA ALA A 97 1.00 22.91 31.79
C ALA A 97 0.08 23.25 32.98
N GLN A 98 -0.68 22.27 33.48
CA GLN A 98 -1.51 22.42 34.69
C GLN A 98 -0.66 22.46 35.97
N LEU A 99 0.39 21.63 36.05
CA LEU A 99 1.28 21.55 37.21
C LEU A 99 2.25 22.74 37.28
N GLU A 100 2.66 23.28 36.14
CA GLU A 100 3.48 24.49 36.04
C GLU A 100 2.70 25.79 36.30
N GLY A 101 1.43 25.70 36.68
CA GLY A 101 0.66 26.83 37.14
C GLY A 101 0.35 27.85 36.05
N GLY A 102 -0.41 27.44 35.02
CA GLY A 102 -1.25 28.33 34.22
C GLY A 102 -0.59 29.62 33.71
N LYS A 103 0.23 29.51 32.66
CA LYS A 103 0.43 30.61 31.71
C LYS A 103 0.03 30.12 30.31
N PRO A 104 -1.04 30.65 29.69
CA PRO A 104 -1.39 30.28 28.34
C PRO A 104 -0.38 30.94 27.39
N ALA A 105 0.56 30.16 26.87
CA ALA A 105 1.38 30.58 25.73
C ALA A 105 0.54 30.41 24.46
N VAL A 106 -0.11 31.52 24.13
CA VAL A 106 -0.66 31.94 22.83
C VAL A 106 -0.08 31.18 21.62
N THR A 107 -0.97 30.45 20.95
CA THR A 107 -1.05 30.17 19.51
C THR A 107 0.24 30.02 18.70
N ALA A 108 0.56 28.79 18.30
CA ALA A 108 1.24 28.52 17.03
C ALA A 108 0.26 27.78 16.12
N ASP A 109 -0.21 28.50 15.10
CA ASP A 109 -1.04 28.04 14.00
C ASP A 109 -0.32 26.89 13.26
N PRO A 110 -0.90 25.69 13.07
CA PRO A 110 -0.22 24.53 12.49
C PRO A 110 -0.02 24.61 10.96
N ALA A 111 -0.30 25.75 10.32
CA ALA A 111 -0.28 25.88 8.85
C ALA A 111 1.00 26.52 8.26
N ALA A 112 2.01 26.87 9.06
CA ALA A 112 3.14 27.69 8.56
C ALA A 112 4.46 26.95 8.26
N GLU A 113 4.59 25.64 8.54
CA GLU A 113 5.86 24.92 8.36
C GLU A 113 5.81 23.84 7.27
N THR A 114 5.48 24.24 6.03
CA THR A 114 5.79 23.41 4.86
C THR A 114 6.36 24.24 3.71
N ASN A 115 7.42 25.02 3.92
CA ASN A 115 8.24 25.42 2.76
C ASN A 115 9.66 25.95 3.05
N ASN A 116 10.50 25.17 3.74
CA ASN A 116 11.94 25.47 3.77
C ASN A 116 12.78 24.21 3.59
N TYR A 117 12.75 23.67 2.37
CA TYR A 117 13.85 22.84 1.85
C TYR A 117 14.00 23.03 0.33
N ARG A 118 14.41 24.25 -0.07
CA ARG A 118 15.04 24.46 -1.38
C ARG A 118 16.07 25.58 -1.32
N THR A 119 17.20 25.28 -0.71
CA THR A 119 18.44 26.04 -0.95
C THR A 119 19.55 25.05 -1.25
N GLY A 120 20.00 25.06 -2.50
CA GLY A 120 21.06 24.20 -3.02
C GLY A 120 21.33 24.44 -4.50
N ALA A 121 21.44 25.71 -4.91
CA ALA A 121 22.11 26.09 -6.14
C ALA A 121 23.24 27.05 -5.74
N PRO A 122 24.52 26.66 -5.85
CA PRO A 122 25.61 27.58 -5.62
C PRO A 122 26.02 28.23 -6.95
N GLY A 123 25.87 29.55 -6.98
CA GLY A 123 26.93 30.47 -7.41
C GLY A 123 27.30 30.45 -8.89
N GLU A 124 26.70 31.38 -9.62
CA GLU A 124 27.44 32.15 -10.62
C GLU A 124 28.63 32.83 -9.90
N THR A 125 29.85 32.50 -10.31
CA THR A 125 31.03 33.32 -10.07
C THR A 125 31.53 33.82 -11.42
N THR A 126 31.47 35.13 -11.59
CA THR A 126 31.99 35.91 -12.71
C THR A 126 33.53 35.98 -12.72
N ALA A 127 34.08 35.97 -13.95
CA ALA A 127 35.30 36.66 -14.45
C ALA A 127 36.68 36.33 -13.83
N GLU A 128 37.55 35.68 -14.60
CA GLU A 128 38.65 36.30 -15.39
C GLU A 128 39.21 35.28 -16.41
#